data_AF-A0A0A9YYP6-F1
#
_entry.id   AF-A0A0A9YYP6-F1
#
_cell.length_a   1.000
_cell.length_b   1.000
_cell.length_c   1.000
_cell.angle_alpha   90.00
_cell.angle_beta   90.00
_cell.angle_gamma   90.00
#
_symmetry.space_group_name_H-M   'P 1'
#
loop_
_entity.id
_entity.type
_entity.pdbx_description
1 polymer ?
#
loop_
_entity_poly.entity_id
_entity_poly.type
_entity_poly.pdbx_seq_one_letter_code
_entity_poly.pdbx_strand_id
1 'polypeptide(L)'
;WFLANSMKVLRSAKDTPGRKRNRAFFFKTNLEREGVRVCKNFFMATLDISSKVIRTVIAKQDDGGIIQPDMRGKSNSSRRHIPENLIDGVISHINSIPRIESHYLRAQTTREFIDGGKTMADLYRDYKEICASKETPSVKYYIKMYCQIFSTKFNISFFQPKKDLCEDCEAFKNKTDEEK
;
A
#
# COMPACT_ATOMS: atom_id res chain seq x y z
N TRP A 1 -13.88 -24.10 -6.83
CA TRP A 1 -15.02 -24.81 -6.25
C TRP A 1 -15.05 -26.29 -6.63
N PHE A 2 -14.95 -26.64 -7.93
CA PHE A 2 -14.89 -28.05 -8.39
C PHE A 2 -13.77 -28.89 -7.74
N LEU A 3 -12.50 -28.44 -7.82
CA LEU A 3 -11.36 -29.21 -7.29
C LEU A 3 -11.48 -29.56 -5.80
N ALA A 4 -11.93 -28.63 -4.96
CA ALA A 4 -12.10 -28.86 -3.53
C ALA A 4 -13.18 -29.91 -3.23
N ASN A 5 -14.27 -29.92 -4.00
CA ASN A 5 -15.37 -30.86 -3.85
C ASN A 5 -15.07 -32.24 -4.43
N SER A 6 -14.10 -32.33 -5.36
CA SER A 6 -13.62 -33.57 -5.96
C SER A 6 -12.57 -34.31 -5.12
N MET A 7 -12.19 -33.78 -3.95
CA MET A 7 -11.18 -34.37 -3.06
C MET A 7 -11.76 -34.64 -1.67
N LYS A 8 -11.70 -35.89 -1.19
CA LYS A 8 -12.13 -36.26 0.16
C LYS A 8 -10.94 -36.75 0.99
N VAL A 9 -10.86 -36.32 2.25
CA VAL A 9 -9.85 -36.81 3.20
C VAL A 9 -10.22 -38.22 3.63
N LEU A 10 -9.30 -39.16 3.50
CA LEU A 10 -9.49 -40.52 3.99
C LEU A 10 -9.29 -40.53 5.51
N ARG A 11 -10.28 -41.07 6.24
CA ARG A 11 -10.15 -41.32 7.67
C ARG A 11 -9.14 -42.45 7.89
N SER A 12 -8.17 -42.23 8.77
CA SER A 12 -7.24 -43.28 9.21
C SER A 12 -7.69 -43.80 10.57
N ALA A 13 -7.58 -45.11 10.80
CA ALA A 13 -7.93 -45.74 12.07
C ALA A 13 -6.99 -45.36 13.23
N LYS A 14 -5.82 -44.77 12.93
CA LYS A 14 -4.84 -44.26 13.91
C LYS A 14 -4.44 -42.85 13.51
N ASP A 15 -4.81 -41.84 14.30
CA ASP A 15 -4.33 -40.48 14.09
C ASP A 15 -2.93 -40.37 14.71
N THR A 16 -1.90 -40.45 13.87
CA THR A 16 -0.51 -40.27 14.30
C THR A 16 -0.15 -38.79 14.15
N PRO A 17 0.28 -38.09 15.22
CA PRO A 17 0.68 -36.70 15.12
C PRO A 17 1.82 -36.55 14.09
N GLY A 18 1.66 -35.62 13.15
CA GLY A 18 2.65 -35.31 12.10
C GLY A 18 2.43 -35.97 10.73
N ARG A 19 1.57 -37.00 10.61
CA ARG A 19 1.28 -37.64 9.31
C ARG A 19 0.14 -36.93 8.59
N LYS A 20 0.40 -36.38 7.40
CA LYS A 20 -0.67 -35.84 6.54
C LYS A 20 -1.61 -36.96 6.09
N ARG A 21 -2.91 -36.75 6.27
CA ARG A 21 -3.95 -37.72 5.87
C ARG A 21 -3.97 -37.90 4.35
N ASN A 22 -4.11 -39.14 3.91
CA ASN A 22 -4.28 -39.46 2.49
C ASN A 22 -5.61 -38.88 1.98
N ARG A 23 -5.65 -38.50 0.70
CA ARG A 23 -6.87 -37.99 0.05
C ARG A 23 -7.24 -38.86 -1.14
N ALA A 24 -8.54 -39.04 -1.35
CA ALA A 24 -9.10 -39.69 -2.53
C ALA A 24 -9.66 -38.63 -3.49
N PHE A 25 -9.56 -38.92 -4.79
CA PHE A 25 -9.97 -38.03 -5.88
C PHE A 25 -11.18 -38.63 -6.59
N PHE A 26 -12.13 -37.78 -6.98
CA PHE A 26 -13.40 -38.20 -7.56
C PHE A 26 -13.81 -37.30 -8.73
N PHE A 27 -14.37 -37.91 -9.78
CA PHE A 27 -15.07 -37.20 -10.85
C PHE A 27 -16.57 -37.46 -10.74
N LYS A 28 -17.36 -36.38 -10.75
CA LYS A 28 -18.83 -36.50 -10.80
C LYS A 28 -19.23 -36.83 -12.24
N THR A 29 -19.99 -37.90 -12.41
CA THR A 29 -20.67 -38.23 -13.66
C THR A 29 -22.16 -37.98 -13.49
N ASN A 30 -22.89 -37.77 -14.58
CA ASN A 30 -24.34 -37.57 -14.52
C ASN A 30 -25.10 -38.80 -13.99
N LEU A 31 -24.44 -39.96 -13.90
CA LEU A 31 -25.02 -41.24 -13.47
C LEU A 31 -24.83 -41.52 -11.97
N GLU A 32 -23.81 -40.94 -11.32
CA GLU A 32 -23.48 -41.23 -9.92
C GLU A 32 -23.45 -39.96 -9.06
N ARG A 33 -24.32 -39.90 -8.04
CA ARG A 33 -24.37 -38.79 -7.08
C ARG A 33 -23.08 -38.63 -6.28
N GLU A 34 -22.36 -39.73 -6.04
CA GLU A 34 -21.20 -39.78 -5.14
C GLU A 34 -19.84 -39.63 -5.85
N GLY A 35 -19.83 -39.77 -7.19
CA GLY A 35 -18.67 -39.61 -8.07
C GLY A 35 -17.75 -40.84 -8.13
N VAL A 36 -17.15 -41.06 -9.29
CA VAL A 36 -16.22 -42.17 -9.58
C VAL A 36 -14.85 -41.86 -8.98
N ARG A 37 -14.32 -42.77 -8.15
CA ARG A 37 -12.98 -42.66 -7.56
C ARG A 37 -11.89 -42.87 -8.60
N VAL A 38 -10.90 -41.99 -8.62
CA VAL A 38 -9.74 -42.07 -9.52
C VAL A 38 -8.42 -41.93 -8.78
N CYS A 39 -7.33 -42.36 -9.43
CA CYS A 39 -5.98 -42.13 -8.92
C CYS A 39 -5.55 -40.68 -9.15
N LYS A 40 -4.54 -40.23 -8.40
CA LYS A 40 -4.00 -38.87 -8.51
C LYS A 40 -3.48 -38.57 -9.93
N ASN A 41 -2.80 -39.52 -10.55
CA ASN A 41 -2.19 -39.32 -11.87
C ASN A 41 -3.26 -39.12 -12.95
N PHE A 42 -4.32 -39.94 -12.92
CA PHE A 42 -5.46 -39.77 -13.80
C PHE A 42 -6.14 -38.42 -13.56
N PHE A 43 -6.40 -38.04 -12.31
CA PHE A 43 -7.01 -36.76 -11.97
C PHE A 43 -6.20 -35.55 -12.48
N MET A 44 -4.86 -35.61 -12.35
CA MET A 44 -3.96 -34.57 -12.87
C MET A 44 -3.95 -34.52 -14.39
N ALA A 45 -3.87 -35.67 -15.06
CA ALA A 45 -3.86 -35.75 -16.52
C ALA A 45 -5.19 -35.30 -17.14
N THR A 46 -6.32 -35.71 -16.56
CA THR A 46 -7.65 -35.36 -17.07
C THR A 46 -7.96 -33.87 -16.96
N LEU A 47 -7.52 -33.23 -15.87
CA LEU A 47 -7.75 -31.79 -15.65
C LEU A 47 -6.60 -30.91 -16.14
N ASP A 48 -5.54 -31.51 -16.69
CA ASP A 48 -4.28 -30.86 -17.05
C ASP A 48 -3.74 -29.94 -15.95
N ILE A 49 -3.68 -30.48 -14.72
CA ILE A 49 -3.18 -29.75 -13.55
C ILE A 49 -1.95 -30.39 -12.94
N SER A 50 -1.04 -29.55 -12.47
CA SER A 50 0.11 -30.00 -11.71
C SER A 50 -0.24 -30.34 -10.26
N SER A 51 0.60 -31.16 -9.64
CA SER A 51 0.49 -31.48 -8.21
C SER A 51 0.54 -30.24 -7.29
N LYS A 52 1.14 -29.14 -7.76
CA LYS A 52 1.19 -27.86 -7.05
C LYS A 52 -0.20 -27.26 -6.88
N VAL A 53 -1.05 -27.32 -7.89
CA VAL A 53 -2.44 -26.83 -7.83
C VAL A 53 -3.21 -27.57 -6.75
N ILE A 54 -3.10 -28.90 -6.72
CA ILE A 54 -3.72 -29.75 -5.70
C ILE A 54 -3.27 -29.33 -4.28
N ARG A 55 -1.96 -29.15 -4.07
CA ARG A 55 -1.41 -28.72 -2.76
C ARG A 55 -1.94 -27.35 -2.35
N THR A 56 -2.01 -26.40 -3.28
CA THR A 56 -2.51 -25.04 -3.01
C THR A 56 -3.98 -25.05 -2.63
N VAL A 57 -4.82 -25.81 -3.34
CA VAL A 57 -6.24 -25.94 -3.01
C VAL A 57 -6.41 -26.54 -1.63
N ILE A 58 -5.65 -27.60 -1.30
CA ILE A 58 -5.67 -28.23 0.02
C ILE A 58 -5.25 -27.24 1.11
N ALA A 59 -4.21 -26.44 0.89
CA ALA A 59 -3.72 -25.47 1.87
C ALA A 59 -4.67 -24.28 2.08
N LYS A 60 -5.48 -23.96 1.07
CA LYS A 60 -6.48 -22.88 1.13
C LYS A 60 -7.87 -23.38 1.54
N GLN A 61 -8.07 -24.68 1.73
CA GLN A 61 -9.36 -25.24 2.11
C GLN A 61 -9.48 -25.26 3.63
N ASP A 62 -10.56 -24.69 4.14
CA ASP A 62 -10.90 -24.72 5.56
C ASP A 62 -11.55 -26.06 5.95
N ASP A 63 -11.73 -26.33 7.25
CA ASP A 63 -12.31 -27.58 7.76
C ASP A 63 -13.76 -27.80 7.25
N GLY A 64 -14.48 -26.70 6.97
CA GLY A 64 -15.80 -26.71 6.32
C GLY A 64 -15.79 -26.94 4.80
N GLY A 65 -14.62 -27.14 4.18
CA GLY A 65 -14.48 -27.40 2.75
C GLY A 65 -14.52 -26.15 1.86
N ILE A 66 -14.63 -24.96 2.43
CA ILE A 66 -14.65 -23.67 1.73
C ILE A 66 -13.21 -23.25 1.40
N ILE A 67 -12.99 -22.75 0.18
CA ILE A 67 -11.67 -22.24 -0.24
C ILE A 67 -11.55 -20.77 0.16
N GLN A 68 -10.46 -20.43 0.84
CA GLN A 68 -10.11 -19.05 1.19
C GLN A 68 -10.04 -18.14 -0.06
N PRO A 69 -10.48 -16.87 0.04
CA PRO A 69 -10.50 -15.95 -1.09
C PRO A 69 -9.10 -15.65 -1.63
N ASP A 70 -9.01 -15.22 -2.90
CA ASP A 70 -7.72 -14.80 -3.45
C ASP A 70 -7.27 -13.47 -2.84
N MET A 71 -6.05 -13.48 -2.31
CA MET A 71 -5.40 -12.36 -1.63
C MET A 71 -4.29 -11.73 -2.48
N ARG A 72 -4.15 -12.13 -3.75
CA ARG A 72 -3.25 -11.45 -4.68
C ARG A 72 -3.58 -9.96 -4.75
N GLY A 73 -2.55 -9.12 -4.64
CA GLY A 73 -2.69 -7.65 -4.64
C GLY A 73 -3.25 -7.06 -3.34
N LYS A 74 -3.66 -7.88 -2.36
CA LYS A 74 -4.22 -7.44 -1.07
C LYS A 74 -3.21 -7.55 0.08
N SER A 75 -1.93 -7.32 -0.21
CA SER A 75 -0.90 -7.35 0.82
C SER A 75 -0.96 -6.07 1.65
N ASN A 76 -1.22 -6.18 2.96
CA ASN A 76 -1.05 -5.06 3.87
C ASN A 76 0.41 -4.61 3.97
N SER A 77 1.38 -5.45 3.57
CA SER A 77 2.80 -5.10 3.55
C SER A 77 3.19 -4.16 2.40
N SER A 78 2.39 -4.07 1.33
CA SER A 78 2.70 -3.14 0.22
C SER A 78 2.32 -1.68 0.53
N ARG A 79 1.39 -1.45 1.47
CA ARG A 79 1.27 -0.16 2.15
C ARG A 79 2.35 -0.14 3.22
N ARG A 80 3.50 0.47 2.91
CA ARG A 80 4.49 0.86 3.93
C ARG A 80 3.77 1.72 4.96
N HIS A 81 3.27 1.08 6.02
CA HIS A 81 2.63 1.76 7.13
C HIS A 81 3.74 2.54 7.84
N ILE A 82 3.73 3.85 7.66
CA ILE A 82 4.63 4.73 8.37
C ILE A 82 4.12 4.78 9.81
N PRO A 83 4.97 4.50 10.80
CA PRO A 83 4.53 4.58 12.18
C PRO A 83 4.24 6.04 12.56
N GLU A 84 3.16 6.25 13.31
CA GLU A 84 2.59 7.59 13.58
C GLU A 84 3.61 8.55 14.23
N ASN A 85 4.48 8.02 15.09
CA ASN A 85 5.53 8.78 15.76
C ASN A 85 6.49 9.48 14.78
N LEU A 86 6.75 8.89 13.61
CA LEU A 86 7.59 9.51 12.58
C LEU A 86 6.84 10.63 11.85
N ILE A 87 5.53 10.49 11.68
CA ILE A 87 4.67 11.51 11.07
C ILE A 87 4.61 12.73 12.00
N ASP A 88 4.39 12.50 13.29
CA ASP A 88 4.35 13.55 14.32
C ASP A 88 5.66 14.33 14.40
N GLY A 89 6.80 13.63 14.31
CA GLY A 89 8.11 14.29 14.29
C GLY A 89 8.27 15.26 13.11
N VAL A 90 7.82 14.86 11.92
CA VAL A 90 7.85 15.71 10.72
C VAL A 90 6.88 16.89 10.87
N ILE A 91 5.67 16.66 11.36
CA ILE A 91 4.67 17.70 11.60
C ILE A 91 5.20 18.74 12.60
N SER A 92 5.80 18.30 13.69
CA SER A 92 6.41 19.17 14.71
C SER A 92 7.52 20.03 14.10
N HIS A 93 8.37 19.45 13.25
CA HIS A 93 9.40 20.20 12.55
C HIS A 93 8.81 21.27 11.61
N ILE A 94 7.83 20.91 10.77
CA ILE A 94 7.19 21.86 9.84
C ILE A 94 6.48 23.00 10.59
N ASN A 95 5.92 22.74 11.77
CA ASN A 95 5.31 23.76 12.63
C ASN A 95 6.35 24.68 13.31
N SER A 96 7.60 24.24 13.44
CA SER A 96 8.66 25.08 14.01
C SER A 96 9.23 26.12 13.02
N ILE A 97 8.94 25.97 11.73
CA ILE A 97 9.42 26.87 10.68
C ILE A 97 8.58 28.16 10.70
N PRO A 98 9.21 29.35 10.74
CA PRO A 98 8.48 30.61 10.70
C PRO A 98 7.69 30.76 9.40
N ARG A 99 6.47 31.28 9.51
CA ARG A 99 5.54 31.44 8.39
C ARG A 99 5.17 32.90 8.19
N ILE A 100 4.94 33.24 6.95
CA ILE A 100 4.52 34.54 6.49
C ILE A 100 3.11 34.39 5.92
N GLU A 101 2.17 35.13 6.48
CA GLU A 101 0.82 35.18 5.94
C GLU A 101 0.77 36.02 4.66
N SER A 102 -0.13 35.66 3.74
CA SER A 102 -0.41 36.49 2.56
C SER A 102 -1.18 37.76 2.97
N HIS A 103 -0.48 38.76 3.50
CA HIS A 103 -1.06 40.00 4.04
C HIS A 103 -2.06 40.66 3.07
N TYR A 104 -1.76 40.67 1.77
CA TYR A 104 -2.59 41.28 0.73
C TYR A 104 -3.77 40.41 0.27
N LEU A 105 -3.71 39.10 0.47
CA LEU A 105 -4.69 38.13 -0.03
C LEU A 105 -5.43 37.40 1.10
N ARG A 106 -5.39 37.91 2.34
CA ARG A 106 -6.05 37.29 3.50
C ARG A 106 -7.54 37.05 3.30
N ALA A 107 -8.22 37.92 2.54
CA ALA A 107 -9.63 37.77 2.21
C ALA A 107 -9.90 36.68 1.15
N GLN A 108 -8.90 36.32 0.35
CA GLN A 108 -9.04 35.40 -0.78
C GLN A 108 -8.42 34.03 -0.50
N THR A 109 -7.37 33.95 0.32
CA THR A 109 -6.65 32.70 0.60
C THR A 109 -6.19 32.62 2.05
N THR A 110 -6.22 31.42 2.60
CA THR A 110 -5.63 31.07 3.91
C THR A 110 -4.22 30.46 3.77
N ARG A 111 -3.58 30.66 2.61
CA ARG A 111 -2.29 30.02 2.30
C ARG A 111 -1.16 30.75 3.01
N GLU A 112 -0.32 29.99 3.70
CA GLU A 112 0.87 30.51 4.38
C GLU A 112 2.12 30.26 3.54
N PHE A 113 3.14 31.10 3.74
CA PHE A 113 4.38 31.03 2.99
C PHE A 113 5.59 30.88 3.89
N ILE A 114 6.48 29.94 3.55
CA ILE A 114 7.82 29.87 4.11
C ILE A 114 8.72 30.75 3.24
N ASP A 115 9.74 31.35 3.85
CA ASP A 115 10.75 32.10 3.11
C ASP A 115 11.33 31.28 1.94
N GLY A 116 11.56 31.94 0.81
CA GLY A 116 12.02 31.31 -0.43
C GLY A 116 13.49 30.89 -0.41
N GLY A 117 14.25 31.28 0.61
CA GLY A 117 15.69 31.00 0.71
C GLY A 117 16.06 29.54 0.95
N LYS A 118 15.11 28.69 1.37
CA LYS A 118 15.32 27.25 1.58
C LYS A 118 14.42 26.43 0.67
N THR A 119 14.97 25.35 0.13
CA THR A 119 14.21 24.37 -0.63
C THR A 119 13.63 23.29 0.28
N MET A 120 12.70 22.49 -0.25
CA MET A 120 12.18 21.30 0.43
C MET A 120 13.29 20.32 0.84
N ALA A 121 14.35 20.21 0.04
CA ALA A 121 15.51 19.37 0.35
C ALA A 121 16.31 19.92 1.53
N ASP A 122 16.39 21.24 1.68
CA ASP A 122 17.08 21.88 2.80
C ASP A 122 16.29 21.72 4.08
N LEU A 123 14.96 21.89 4.04
CA LEU A 123 14.12 21.61 5.21
C LEU A 123 14.24 20.15 5.68
N TYR A 124 14.33 19.20 4.75
CA TYR A 124 14.55 17.79 5.11
C TYR A 124 15.95 17.56 5.72
N ARG A 125 16.97 18.31 5.27
CA ARG A 125 18.33 18.26 5.81
C ARG A 125 18.36 18.76 7.25
N ASP A 126 17.74 19.91 7.51
CA ASP A 126 17.59 20.49 8.84
C ASP A 126 16.88 19.51 9.78
N TYR A 127 15.78 18.90 9.31
CA TYR A 127 15.06 17.88 10.07
C TYR A 127 15.95 16.68 10.43
N LYS A 128 16.77 16.22 9.49
CA LYS A 128 17.69 15.09 9.71
C LYS A 128 18.74 15.43 10.78
N GLU A 129 19.27 16.64 10.78
CA GLU A 129 20.20 17.13 11.80
C GLU A 129 19.54 17.22 13.19
N ILE A 130 18.29 17.70 13.25
CA ILE A 130 17.51 17.75 14.49
C ILE A 130 17.22 16.35 15.04
N CYS A 131 16.91 15.38 14.18
CA CYS A 131 16.72 14.00 14.61
C CYS A 131 18.03 13.38 15.13
N ALA A 132 19.16 13.68 14.48
CA ALA A 132 20.47 13.20 14.88
C ALA A 132 20.89 13.74 16.25
N SER A 133 20.60 15.02 16.55
CA SER A 133 20.92 15.63 17.85
C SER A 133 20.02 15.15 18.99
N LYS A 134 18.79 14.72 18.71
CA LYS A 134 17.83 14.25 19.71
C LYS A 134 17.88 12.73 19.98
N GLU A 135 18.82 12.01 19.37
CA GLU A 135 18.88 10.53 19.36
C GLU A 135 17.53 9.87 18.99
N THR A 136 16.67 10.59 18.28
CA THR A 136 15.38 10.07 17.84
C THR A 136 15.60 9.29 16.55
N PRO A 137 14.86 8.20 16.32
CA PRO A 137 14.95 7.46 15.07
C PRO A 137 14.57 8.39 13.92
N SER A 138 15.60 8.92 13.25
CA SER A 138 15.43 9.69 12.03
C SER A 138 14.74 8.81 10.99
N VAL A 139 13.86 9.40 10.20
CA VAL A 139 13.27 8.76 9.03
C VAL A 139 14.40 8.49 8.04
N LYS A 140 15.10 7.37 8.24
CA LYS A 140 16.33 7.00 7.52
C LYS A 140 16.12 6.88 6.02
N TYR A 141 14.87 6.89 5.56
CA TYR A 141 14.52 6.81 4.16
C TYR A 141 13.31 7.70 3.85
N TYR A 142 13.41 8.41 2.74
CA TYR A 142 12.33 9.07 2.00
C TYR A 142 12.05 10.53 2.38
N ILE A 143 12.89 11.42 1.87
CA ILE A 143 12.50 12.80 1.49
C ILE A 143 11.10 12.85 0.85
N LYS A 144 10.72 11.83 0.06
CA LYS A 144 9.36 11.69 -0.51
C LYS A 144 8.25 11.71 0.54
N MET A 145 8.46 11.08 1.69
CA MET A 145 7.50 11.10 2.80
C MET A 145 7.39 12.50 3.40
N TYR A 146 8.53 13.15 3.63
CA TYR A 146 8.59 14.52 4.13
C TYR A 146 7.82 15.46 3.18
N CYS A 147 8.10 15.39 1.87
CA CYS A 147 7.38 16.14 0.84
C CYS A 147 5.87 15.82 0.83
N GLN A 148 5.51 14.54 0.93
CA GLN A 148 4.10 14.13 0.95
C GLN A 148 3.37 14.70 2.15
N ILE A 149 3.96 14.63 3.35
CA ILE A 149 3.37 15.21 4.57
C ILE A 149 3.24 16.72 4.41
N PHE A 150 4.29 17.40 3.93
CA PHE A 150 4.25 18.83 3.67
C PHE A 150 3.11 19.22 2.72
N SER A 151 2.97 18.54 1.58
CA SER A 151 1.97 18.89 0.56
C SER A 151 0.54 18.47 0.91
N THR A 152 0.34 17.45 1.75
CA THR A 152 -1.00 16.91 2.04
C THR A 152 -1.59 17.39 3.36
N LYS A 153 -0.74 17.65 4.37
CA LYS A 153 -1.17 18.06 5.71
C LYS A 153 -1.15 19.58 5.90
N PHE A 154 -0.43 20.31 5.06
CA PHE A 154 -0.25 21.75 5.22
C PHE A 154 -0.64 22.52 3.96
N ASN A 155 -1.30 23.67 4.15
CA ASN A 155 -1.59 24.63 3.09
C ASN A 155 -0.47 25.69 3.02
N ILE A 156 0.77 25.23 2.81
CA ILE A 156 1.98 26.07 2.84
C ILE A 156 2.71 26.00 1.49
N SER A 157 3.34 27.09 1.08
CA SER A 157 4.25 27.14 -0.08
C SER A 157 5.50 27.96 0.20
N PHE A 158 6.50 27.86 -0.67
CA PHE A 158 7.66 28.74 -0.63
C PHE A 158 7.30 30.10 -1.24
N PHE A 159 7.73 31.18 -0.60
CA PHE A 159 7.59 32.54 -1.10
C PHE A 159 8.48 32.72 -2.33
N GLN A 160 7.91 33.31 -3.39
CA GLN A 160 8.64 33.61 -4.62
C GLN A 160 8.69 35.14 -4.79
N PRO A 161 9.89 35.76 -4.74
CA PRO A 161 10.03 37.20 -4.93
C PRO A 161 9.56 37.62 -6.33
N LYS A 162 8.81 38.72 -6.41
CA LYS A 162 8.30 39.28 -7.68
C LYS A 162 9.40 39.61 -8.70
N LYS A 163 10.63 39.86 -8.25
CA LYS A 163 11.77 40.16 -9.12
C LYS A 163 12.24 38.95 -9.94
N ASP A 164 11.94 37.74 -9.49
CA ASP A 164 12.37 36.50 -10.14
C ASP A 164 11.29 35.91 -11.06
N LEU A 165 10.17 36.62 -11.24
CA LEU A 165 9.07 36.22 -12.10
C LEU A 165 9.19 36.88 -13.48
N CYS A 166 8.99 36.09 -14.53
CA CYS A 166 8.94 36.58 -15.89
C CYS A 166 7.73 37.51 -16.06
N GLU A 167 7.97 38.73 -16.54
CA GLU A 167 6.95 39.77 -16.76
C GLU A 167 5.85 39.27 -17.71
N ASP A 168 6.23 38.61 -18.80
CA ASP A 168 5.29 38.06 -19.79
C ASP A 168 4.39 36.97 -19.19
N CYS A 169 4.98 36.09 -18.37
CA CYS A 169 4.22 35.01 -17.73
C CYS A 169 3.25 35.53 -16.66
N GLU A 170 3.63 36.55 -15.90
CA GLU A 170 2.74 37.16 -14.91
C GLU A 170 1.64 37.99 -15.58
N ALA A 171 1.97 38.71 -16.66
CA ALA A 171 0.96 39.39 -17.47
C ALA A 171 -0.08 38.40 -18.01
N PHE A 172 0.35 37.24 -18.52
CA PHE A 172 -0.56 36.19 -18.99
C PHE A 172 -1.43 35.58 -17.87
N LYS A 173 -0.89 35.35 -16.67
CA LYS A 173 -1.69 34.84 -15.53
C LYS A 173 -2.76 35.82 -15.07
N ASN A 174 -2.46 37.12 -15.12
CA ASN A 174 -3.35 38.17 -14.63
C ASN A 174 -4.44 38.57 -15.64
N LYS A 175 -4.35 38.12 -16.89
CA LYS A 175 -5.41 38.29 -17.89
C LYS A 175 -6.65 37.47 -17.54
N THR A 176 -7.83 37.99 -17.88
CA THR A 176 -9.08 37.24 -17.78
C THR A 176 -9.09 36.08 -18.78
N ASP A 177 -9.92 35.06 -18.56
CA ASP A 177 -9.96 33.87 -19.43
C ASP A 177 -10.40 34.18 -20.88
N GLU A 178 -10.94 35.37 -21.13
CA GLU A 178 -11.31 35.89 -22.45
C GLU A 178 -10.10 36.50 -23.21
N GLU A 179 -9.03 36.85 -22.49
CA GLU A 179 -7.85 37.55 -23.00
C GLU A 179 -6.57 36.68 -23.02
N LYS A 180 -6.65 35.46 -22.47
CA LYS A 180 -5.61 34.42 -22.54
C LYS A 180 -5.59 33.73 -23.90
#